data_AF-A0A6I2SSB1-F1
#
_entry.id   AF-A0A6I2SSB1-F1
#
_cell.length_a   1.000
_cell.length_b   1.000
_cell.length_c   1.000
_cell.angle_alpha   90.00
_cell.angle_beta   90.00
_cell.angle_gamma   90.00
#
_symmetry.space_group_name_H-M   'P 1'
#
loop_
_entity.id
_entity.type
_entity.pdbx_description
1 polymer ?
#
loop_
_entity_poly.entity_id
_entity_poly.type
_entity_poly.pdbx_seq_one_letter_code
_entity_poly.pdbx_strand_id
1 'polypeptide(L)'
;MQQHRPLFQLLTLAAFCTALCSCGTANDAAPSLNAVGQHPSDWLSSHGAGYATYPDQCRQCHGQELTGGITGIGCSDCHLGPHPVPFPSHRLNTNQTNDCAPCHGATLQGSGNAPSCTSCHLLLPAGTVPVLNQCNSCHGNPPNGAVYPNISGLHAKHTNLAYVATTCTICHSGGGSGTATHGSQLTVAFRSTYNENGVIASRATNGTCSGVSCHGGVTTPAWSAGRINVSTDCSICHVDGTALPAATKPYNSFYSGQHTLHAITYAIPCRDCHNMSITSGGNSHFSNLSTHSLELAPALTIRPEVVYSGGSCTPGTTPPANTFVFGHCHETKPW
;
A
#
# COMPACT_ATOMS: atom_id res chain seq x y z
N MET A 1 -11.26 51.34 72.43
CA MET A 1 -9.91 50.79 72.18
C MET A 1 -10.04 49.59 71.26
N GLN A 2 -9.42 49.73 70.09
CA GLN A 2 -8.94 48.70 69.15
C GLN A 2 -9.88 47.57 68.69
N GLN A 3 -10.40 47.76 67.47
CA GLN A 3 -10.68 46.69 66.51
C GLN A 3 -9.40 46.35 65.75
N HIS A 4 -8.95 45.09 65.72
CA HIS A 4 -8.08 44.57 64.65
C HIS A 4 -8.21 43.04 64.49
N ARG A 5 -8.99 42.62 63.49
CA ARG A 5 -8.71 41.47 62.59
C ARG A 5 -9.17 41.96 61.21
N PRO A 6 -8.36 41.90 60.13
CA PRO A 6 -7.85 40.64 59.58
C PRO A 6 -6.49 40.79 58.86
N LEU A 7 -5.37 40.42 59.49
CA LEU A 7 -4.05 40.39 58.81
C LEU A 7 -3.63 38.99 58.33
N PHE A 8 -4.39 37.94 58.68
CA PHE A 8 -3.94 36.55 58.51
C PHE A 8 -4.40 35.88 57.20
N GLN A 9 -5.27 36.51 56.40
CA GLN A 9 -5.72 35.96 55.11
C GLN A 9 -5.01 36.57 53.88
N LEU A 10 -4.23 37.64 54.06
CA LEU A 10 -3.49 38.27 52.96
C LEU A 10 -2.09 37.64 52.73
N LEU A 11 -1.56 36.93 53.72
CA LEU A 11 -0.22 36.30 53.63
C LEU A 11 -0.22 34.93 52.94
N THR A 12 -1.37 34.26 52.82
CA THR A 12 -1.46 32.96 52.13
C THR A 12 -1.75 33.08 50.63
N LEU A 13 -2.30 34.21 50.16
CA LEU A 13 -2.55 34.44 48.73
C LEU A 13 -1.31 34.96 47.98
N ALA A 14 -0.41 35.69 48.67
CA ALA A 14 0.83 36.19 48.08
C ALA A 14 1.92 35.11 47.92
N ALA A 15 1.89 34.07 48.75
CA ALA A 15 2.81 32.94 48.66
C ALA A 15 2.42 31.91 47.57
N PHE A 16 1.16 31.92 47.10
CA PHE A 16 0.71 31.01 46.04
C PHE A 16 0.84 31.60 44.64
N CYS A 17 0.74 32.94 44.48
CA CYS A 17 1.00 33.61 43.20
C CYS A 17 2.49 33.71 42.83
N THR A 18 3.40 33.58 43.79
CA THR A 18 4.85 33.62 43.52
C THR A 18 5.42 32.26 43.08
N ALA A 19 4.66 31.17 43.24
CA ALA A 19 5.03 29.84 42.75
C ALA A 19 4.54 29.53 41.32
N LEU A 20 3.67 30.37 40.74
CA LEU A 20 3.06 30.17 39.42
C LEU A 20 3.64 31.06 38.31
N CYS A 21 4.62 31.90 38.63
CA CYS A 21 5.35 32.72 37.66
C CYS A 21 6.85 32.39 37.61
N SER A 22 7.23 31.12 37.84
CA SER A 22 8.53 30.61 37.39
C SER A 22 8.49 30.31 35.90
N CYS A 23 8.00 31.26 35.10
CA CYS A 23 8.33 31.33 33.69
C CYS A 23 9.78 31.75 33.65
N GLY A 24 10.69 30.81 33.42
CA GLY A 24 12.11 31.11 33.27
C GLY A 24 12.24 32.23 32.24
N THR A 25 12.70 33.40 32.68
CA THR A 25 13.19 34.42 31.76
C THR A 25 14.27 33.73 30.94
N ALA A 26 14.20 33.82 29.60
CA ALA A 26 15.34 33.48 28.76
C ALA A 26 16.56 34.14 29.40
N ASN A 27 17.54 33.36 29.84
CA ASN A 27 18.68 33.93 30.52
C ASN A 27 19.40 34.84 29.51
N ASP A 28 19.88 36.01 29.94
CA ASP A 28 20.67 36.91 29.07
C ASP A 28 22.00 36.28 28.62
N ALA A 29 22.27 35.06 29.09
CA ALA A 29 23.38 34.20 28.70
C ALA A 29 22.92 33.02 27.82
N ALA A 30 21.71 33.02 27.26
CA ALA A 30 21.29 31.97 26.31
C ALA A 30 22.20 32.02 25.07
N PRO A 31 22.50 30.86 24.44
CA PRO A 31 23.08 30.84 23.09
C PRO A 31 22.25 31.73 22.17
N SER A 32 22.86 32.36 21.16
CA SER A 32 22.17 33.31 20.26
C SER A 32 20.77 32.81 19.87
N LEU A 33 19.74 33.55 20.27
CA LEU A 33 18.35 33.36 19.88
C LEU A 33 17.90 34.58 19.07
N ASN A 34 17.02 34.38 18.11
CA ASN A 34 16.36 35.44 17.37
C ASN A 34 15.28 36.13 18.26
N ALA A 35 14.66 37.18 17.73
CA ALA A 35 13.66 37.97 18.45
C ALA A 35 12.41 37.19 18.91
N VAL A 36 12.20 35.96 18.42
CA VAL A 36 11.09 35.08 18.80
C VAL A 36 11.54 33.86 19.62
N GLY A 37 12.79 33.86 20.11
CA GLY A 37 13.30 32.81 21.00
C GLY A 37 13.73 31.52 20.32
N GLN A 38 13.99 31.54 19.01
CA GLN A 38 14.52 30.40 18.25
C GLN A 38 16.00 30.58 17.94
N HIS A 39 16.75 29.51 17.79
CA HIS A 39 18.12 29.61 17.28
C HIS A 39 18.16 30.23 15.86
N PRO A 40 19.25 30.93 15.49
CA PRO A 40 19.41 31.54 14.17
C PRO A 40 19.39 30.50 13.05
N SER A 41 19.19 30.92 11.80
CA SER A 41 19.03 30.01 10.65
C SER A 41 20.25 29.12 10.38
N ASP A 42 21.43 29.51 10.84
CA ASP A 42 22.68 28.78 10.71
C ASP A 42 23.06 27.96 11.96
N TRP A 43 22.15 27.85 12.94
CA TRP A 43 22.44 27.27 14.26
C TRP A 43 23.09 25.90 14.20
N LEU A 44 22.70 25.04 13.25
CA LEU A 44 23.25 23.70 13.14
C LEU A 44 24.78 23.71 12.91
N SER A 45 25.28 24.71 12.18
CA SER A 45 26.71 24.87 11.89
C SER A 45 27.51 25.30 13.12
N SER A 46 26.88 26.03 14.05
CA SER A 46 27.50 26.53 15.28
C SER A 46 27.08 25.73 16.53
N HIS A 47 26.10 24.85 16.42
CA HIS A 47 25.46 24.11 17.51
C HIS A 47 26.45 23.29 18.32
N GLY A 48 27.23 22.43 17.65
CA GLY A 48 28.17 21.55 18.33
C GLY A 48 29.25 22.32 19.10
N ALA A 49 29.76 23.41 18.52
CA ALA A 49 30.71 24.29 19.18
C ALA A 49 30.08 25.05 20.36
N GLY A 50 28.84 25.53 20.18
CA GLY A 50 28.07 26.19 21.24
C GLY A 50 27.81 25.26 22.43
N TYR A 51 27.37 24.02 22.16
CA TYR A 51 27.16 23.01 23.20
C TYR A 51 28.46 22.64 23.91
N ALA A 52 29.56 22.46 23.17
CA ALA A 52 30.86 22.15 23.77
C ALA A 52 31.37 23.27 24.70
N THR A 53 30.99 24.52 24.42
CA THR A 53 31.42 25.69 25.20
C THR A 53 30.50 25.94 26.40
N TYR A 54 29.18 25.75 26.25
CA TYR A 54 28.18 26.11 27.26
C TYR A 54 27.06 25.06 27.45
N PRO A 55 27.38 23.82 27.83
CA PRO A 55 26.40 22.71 27.85
C PRO A 55 25.26 22.93 28.86
N ASP A 56 25.53 23.59 29.98
CA ASP A 56 24.54 23.80 31.05
C ASP A 56 23.49 24.85 30.69
N GLN A 57 23.81 25.78 29.76
CA GLN A 57 22.82 26.73 29.26
C GLN A 57 21.75 26.04 28.43
N CYS A 58 22.13 25.00 27.67
CA CYS A 58 21.20 24.23 26.85
C CYS A 58 20.15 23.51 27.71
N ARG A 59 20.52 23.02 28.91
CA ARG A 59 19.62 22.29 29.82
C ARG A 59 18.44 23.13 30.31
N GLN A 60 18.54 24.46 30.26
CA GLN A 60 17.48 25.36 30.70
C GLN A 60 16.25 25.29 29.79
N CYS A 61 16.46 25.06 28.49
CA CYS A 61 15.38 24.96 27.51
C CYS A 61 15.16 23.51 27.03
N HIS A 62 16.24 22.75 26.81
CA HIS A 62 16.17 21.38 26.31
C HIS A 62 16.00 20.32 27.41
N GLY A 63 15.87 20.76 28.67
CA GLY A 63 15.66 19.92 29.84
C GLY A 63 16.96 19.43 30.46
N GLN A 64 16.90 19.02 31.73
CA GLN A 64 18.08 18.57 32.47
C GLN A 64 18.78 17.41 31.79
N GLU A 65 18.03 16.45 31.25
CA GLU A 65 18.60 15.30 30.53
C GLU A 65 18.83 15.57 29.02
N LEU A 66 18.57 16.80 28.56
CA LEU A 66 18.63 17.17 27.13
C LEU A 66 17.77 16.27 26.24
N THR A 67 16.64 15.80 26.77
CA THR A 67 15.69 14.89 26.11
C THR A 67 14.47 15.61 25.54
N GLY A 68 14.45 16.95 25.55
CA GLY A 68 13.40 17.72 24.90
C GLY A 68 12.84 18.88 25.70
N GLY A 69 12.93 18.86 27.04
CA GLY A 69 12.56 20.00 27.90
C GLY A 69 11.28 20.75 27.47
N ILE A 70 11.36 22.08 27.44
CA ILE A 70 10.28 22.95 26.95
C ILE A 70 10.31 23.12 25.41
N THR A 71 11.42 22.79 24.75
CA THR A 71 11.57 22.96 23.29
C THR A 71 10.97 21.81 22.49
N GLY A 72 10.73 20.65 23.12
CA GLY A 72 10.34 19.40 22.46
C GLY A 72 11.46 18.70 21.68
N ILE A 73 12.69 19.25 21.67
CA ILE A 73 13.83 18.74 20.88
C ILE A 73 14.97 18.32 21.82
N GLY A 74 15.28 17.02 21.87
CA GLY A 74 16.39 16.43 22.60
C GLY A 74 17.58 16.05 21.70
N CYS A 75 18.71 15.71 22.32
CA CYS A 75 19.93 15.32 21.61
C CYS A 75 19.70 14.17 20.63
N SER A 76 18.94 13.15 21.03
CA SER A 76 18.64 11.96 20.24
C SER A 76 17.77 12.24 19.02
N ASP A 77 17.12 13.41 18.94
CA ASP A 77 16.30 13.78 17.79
C ASP A 77 17.15 14.20 16.58
N CYS A 78 18.45 14.44 16.76
CA CYS A 78 19.39 14.66 15.65
C CYS A 78 20.62 13.75 15.76
N HIS A 79 21.12 13.51 16.97
CA HIS A 79 22.27 12.65 17.24
C HIS A 79 21.82 11.22 17.56
N LEU A 80 21.33 10.52 16.53
CA LEU A 80 20.87 9.13 16.61
C LEU A 80 21.99 8.10 16.87
N GLY A 81 23.24 8.55 17.08
CA GLY A 81 24.43 7.70 17.11
C GLY A 81 24.69 7.02 15.76
N PRO A 82 25.73 6.17 15.66
CA PRO A 82 25.93 5.32 14.49
C PRO A 82 24.73 4.40 14.32
N HIS A 83 23.95 4.61 13.26
CA HIS A 83 22.89 3.68 12.86
C HIS A 83 23.36 2.87 11.64
N PRO A 84 23.01 1.58 11.54
CA PRO A 84 23.29 0.80 10.35
C PRO A 84 22.54 1.37 9.14
N VAL A 85 23.14 1.24 7.96
CA VAL A 85 22.51 1.50 6.66
C VAL A 85 22.13 0.13 6.06
N PRO A 86 20.89 -0.06 5.57
CA PRO A 86 19.81 0.91 5.52
C PRO A 86 19.19 1.17 6.89
N PHE A 87 18.81 2.43 7.16
CA PHE A 87 17.98 2.80 8.31
C PHE A 87 16.51 2.85 7.84
N PRO A 88 15.71 1.77 7.99
CA PRO A 88 14.42 1.64 7.31
C PRO A 88 13.41 2.68 7.77
N SER A 89 13.63 3.23 8.97
CA SER A 89 12.79 4.21 9.64
C SER A 89 13.43 5.59 9.73
N HIS A 90 14.38 5.95 8.87
CA HIS A 90 15.05 7.28 8.92
C HIS A 90 14.09 8.47 8.71
N ARG A 91 12.85 8.21 8.28
CA ARG A 91 11.75 9.18 8.24
C ARG A 91 10.97 9.34 9.55
N LEU A 92 11.07 8.37 10.48
CA LEU A 92 10.30 8.36 11.74
C LEU A 92 10.91 9.27 12.81
N ASN A 93 11.93 10.03 12.44
CA ASN A 93 12.39 11.10 13.28
C ASN A 93 11.33 12.22 13.26
N THR A 94 10.44 12.20 14.26
CA THR A 94 9.23 13.03 14.35
C THR A 94 9.50 14.52 14.49
N ASN A 95 10.76 14.91 14.69
CA ASN A 95 11.17 16.27 15.00
C ASN A 95 11.70 17.10 13.82
N GLN A 96 11.71 16.55 12.60
CA GLN A 96 12.03 17.31 11.41
C GLN A 96 10.99 17.07 10.33
N THR A 97 10.14 18.07 10.09
CA THR A 97 9.13 18.07 9.04
C THR A 97 9.82 18.08 7.66
N ASN A 98 10.29 16.90 7.22
CA ASN A 98 11.05 16.70 5.98
C ASN A 98 12.37 17.49 5.87
N ASP A 99 12.96 17.96 6.98
CA ASP A 99 14.26 18.65 6.95
C ASP A 99 15.41 17.64 7.02
N CYS A 100 15.85 17.17 5.85
CA CYS A 100 16.91 16.16 5.70
C CYS A 100 18.31 16.78 5.62
N ALA A 101 18.40 18.07 5.28
CA ALA A 101 19.64 18.78 5.04
C ALA A 101 20.59 18.80 6.25
N PRO A 102 20.09 18.87 7.50
CA PRO A 102 20.93 18.78 8.69
C PRO A 102 21.82 17.55 8.77
N CYS A 103 21.33 16.42 8.28
CA CYS A 103 22.08 15.16 8.30
C CYS A 103 22.73 14.88 6.95
N HIS A 104 22.02 15.09 5.84
CA HIS A 104 22.46 14.69 4.49
C HIS A 104 23.11 15.83 3.68
N GLY A 105 23.35 16.98 4.31
CA GLY A 105 23.91 18.18 3.69
C GLY A 105 22.88 19.02 2.95
N ALA A 106 23.17 20.32 2.76
CA ALA A 106 22.26 21.28 2.11
C ALA A 106 21.83 20.87 0.68
N THR A 107 22.65 20.08 0.00
CA THR A 107 22.37 19.57 -1.37
C THR A 107 21.86 18.12 -1.38
N LEU A 108 21.64 17.51 -0.20
CA LEU A 108 21.23 16.11 -0.05
C LEU A 108 22.15 15.09 -0.75
N GLN A 109 23.40 15.49 -0.99
CA GLN A 109 24.45 14.66 -1.61
C GLN A 109 25.35 13.97 -0.59
N GLY A 110 24.94 13.98 0.68
CA GLY A 110 25.70 13.43 1.80
C GLY A 110 26.51 14.50 2.52
N SER A 111 26.75 14.24 3.80
CA SER A 111 27.55 15.08 4.69
C SER A 111 28.19 14.20 5.77
N GLY A 112 29.53 14.20 5.85
CA GLY A 112 30.25 13.32 6.77
C GLY A 112 29.92 11.83 6.51
N ASN A 113 29.33 11.17 7.52
CA ASN A 113 28.94 9.76 7.45
C ASN A 113 27.55 9.53 6.82
N ALA A 114 26.78 10.58 6.57
CA ALA A 114 25.46 10.46 5.95
C ALA A 114 25.58 10.31 4.42
N PRO A 115 24.94 9.30 3.82
CA PRO A 115 25.02 9.07 2.37
C PRO A 115 24.20 10.10 1.58
N SER A 116 24.50 10.23 0.28
CA SER A 116 23.60 10.89 -0.68
C SER A 116 22.30 10.10 -0.82
N CYS A 117 21.17 10.79 -1.03
CA CYS A 117 19.88 10.15 -1.34
C CYS A 117 20.00 9.20 -2.55
N THR A 118 20.77 9.59 -3.56
CA THR A 118 20.96 8.82 -4.81
C THR A 118 21.81 7.56 -4.62
N SER A 119 22.44 7.37 -3.46
CA SER A 119 23.18 6.14 -3.14
C SER A 119 22.26 4.92 -3.01
N CYS A 120 21.00 5.14 -2.63
CA CYS A 120 19.99 4.09 -2.50
C CYS A 120 18.76 4.34 -3.40
N HIS A 121 18.39 5.60 -3.60
CA HIS A 121 17.32 5.99 -4.51
C HIS A 121 17.89 6.34 -5.89
N LEU A 122 18.31 5.27 -6.57
CA LEU A 122 19.15 5.31 -7.77
C LEU A 122 18.58 6.11 -8.96
N LEU A 123 17.25 6.29 -9.00
CA LEU A 123 16.56 7.00 -10.08
C LEU A 123 16.12 8.41 -9.69
N LEU A 124 16.45 8.87 -8.48
CA LEU A 124 16.18 10.26 -8.09
C LEU A 124 17.17 11.22 -8.74
N PRO A 125 16.71 12.41 -9.16
CA PRO A 125 17.60 13.53 -9.44
C PRO A 125 18.42 13.92 -8.20
N ALA A 126 19.65 14.37 -8.41
CA ALA A 126 20.47 14.92 -7.33
C ALA A 126 19.76 16.09 -6.64
N GLY A 127 19.83 16.15 -5.32
CA GLY A 127 19.20 17.20 -4.51
C GLY A 127 17.70 17.03 -4.26
N THR A 128 17.12 15.87 -4.59
CA THR A 128 15.69 15.62 -4.37
C THR A 128 15.45 14.60 -3.26
N VAL A 129 14.32 14.77 -2.57
CA VAL A 129 13.86 13.84 -1.52
C VAL A 129 12.89 12.82 -2.15
N PRO A 130 13.01 11.52 -1.83
CA PRO A 130 12.05 10.52 -2.30
C PRO A 130 10.64 10.82 -1.80
N VAL A 131 9.63 10.67 -2.67
CA VAL A 131 8.23 10.77 -2.26
C VAL A 131 7.79 9.46 -1.61
N LEU A 132 7.08 9.58 -0.48
CA LEU A 132 6.60 8.42 0.28
C LEU A 132 5.72 7.51 -0.59
N ASN A 133 5.92 6.20 -0.45
CA ASN A 133 5.18 5.16 -1.19
C ASN A 133 5.30 5.27 -2.72
N GLN A 134 6.28 6.01 -3.25
CA GLN A 134 6.64 5.96 -4.65
C GLN A 134 7.81 5.01 -4.89
N CYS A 135 7.57 4.01 -5.74
CA CYS A 135 8.56 2.99 -6.09
C CYS A 135 9.56 3.46 -7.16
N ASN A 136 9.22 4.53 -7.88
CA ASN A 136 9.97 5.05 -9.03
C ASN A 136 11.37 5.58 -8.70
N SER A 137 11.69 5.73 -7.41
CA SER A 137 13.00 6.19 -6.94
C SER A 137 14.10 5.13 -7.07
N CYS A 138 13.76 3.85 -7.29
CA CYS A 138 14.71 2.76 -7.45
C CYS A 138 14.51 1.98 -8.76
N HIS A 139 13.27 1.71 -9.16
CA HIS A 139 12.94 0.99 -10.40
C HIS A 139 11.80 1.69 -11.16
N GLY A 140 11.55 1.36 -12.43
CA GLY A 140 10.41 1.91 -13.16
C GLY A 140 9.07 1.56 -12.50
N ASN A 141 8.03 2.38 -12.68
CA ASN A 141 6.68 2.08 -12.16
C ASN A 141 5.66 1.95 -13.32
N PRO A 142 5.37 0.72 -13.81
CA PRO A 142 5.96 -0.56 -13.43
C PRO A 142 7.39 -0.75 -14.00
N PRO A 143 8.15 -1.75 -13.51
CA PRO A 143 9.44 -2.08 -14.09
C PRO A 143 9.33 -2.45 -15.58
N ASN A 144 10.30 -2.02 -16.39
CA ASN A 144 10.25 -2.18 -17.85
C ASN A 144 11.57 -2.63 -18.53
N GLY A 145 12.60 -2.98 -17.75
CA GLY A 145 13.89 -3.46 -18.28
C GLY A 145 14.12 -4.97 -18.10
N ALA A 146 15.35 -5.42 -18.32
CA ALA A 146 15.75 -6.83 -18.19
C ALA A 146 16.70 -7.10 -17.01
N VAL A 147 17.20 -6.06 -16.35
CA VAL A 147 18.23 -6.15 -15.30
C VAL A 147 17.77 -5.48 -14.02
N TYR A 148 18.24 -5.99 -12.88
CA TYR A 148 17.98 -5.38 -11.58
C TYR A 148 18.46 -3.92 -11.57
N PRO A 149 17.73 -2.99 -10.92
CA PRO A 149 16.45 -3.19 -10.20
C PRO A 149 15.19 -3.14 -11.07
N ASN A 150 15.33 -2.90 -12.37
CA ASN A 150 14.22 -2.61 -13.28
C ASN A 150 13.87 -3.82 -14.17
N ILE A 151 13.38 -4.93 -13.59
CA ILE A 151 13.05 -6.16 -14.34
C ILE A 151 11.55 -6.20 -14.67
N SER A 152 11.19 -6.18 -15.95
CA SER A 152 9.80 -6.08 -16.41
C SER A 152 8.94 -7.30 -16.14
N GLY A 153 9.49 -8.52 -16.27
CA GLY A 153 8.72 -9.75 -16.10
C GLY A 153 7.42 -9.71 -16.92
N LEU A 154 6.27 -9.95 -16.28
CA LEU A 154 4.93 -9.85 -16.88
C LEU A 154 4.09 -8.66 -16.34
N HIS A 155 4.73 -7.57 -15.89
CA HIS A 155 4.00 -6.41 -15.36
C HIS A 155 2.98 -5.87 -16.36
N ALA A 156 3.34 -5.72 -17.64
CA ALA A 156 2.45 -5.18 -18.68
C ALA A 156 1.12 -5.95 -18.81
N LYS A 157 1.11 -7.26 -18.53
CA LYS A 157 -0.12 -8.07 -18.56
C LYS A 157 -1.04 -7.74 -17.40
N HIS A 158 -0.48 -7.54 -16.21
CA HIS A 158 -1.22 -7.25 -15.00
C HIS A 158 -1.66 -5.78 -14.94
N THR A 159 -0.79 -4.85 -15.34
CA THR A 159 -1.12 -3.41 -15.34
C THR A 159 -2.13 -3.03 -16.41
N ASN A 160 -2.43 -3.91 -17.37
CA ASN A 160 -3.57 -3.73 -18.28
C ASN A 160 -4.93 -3.96 -17.59
N LEU A 161 -4.96 -4.57 -16.41
CA LEU A 161 -6.16 -4.66 -15.58
C LEU A 161 -6.29 -3.37 -14.78
N ALA A 162 -7.38 -2.62 -14.98
CA ALA A 162 -7.58 -1.29 -14.41
C ALA A 162 -7.37 -1.25 -12.88
N TYR A 163 -7.81 -2.28 -12.16
CA TYR A 163 -7.66 -2.39 -10.70
C TYR A 163 -6.19 -2.57 -10.26
N VAL A 164 -5.37 -3.24 -11.07
CA VAL A 164 -3.98 -3.58 -10.74
C VAL A 164 -3.01 -2.48 -11.17
N ALA A 165 -3.35 -1.72 -12.23
CA ALA A 165 -2.51 -0.69 -12.83
C ALA A 165 -1.88 0.30 -11.82
N THR A 166 -2.61 0.63 -10.75
CA THR A 166 -2.19 1.61 -9.74
C THR A 166 -1.92 0.99 -8.37
N THR A 167 -2.10 -0.32 -8.20
CA THR A 167 -2.07 -0.99 -6.89
C THR A 167 -0.95 -2.04 -6.82
N CYS A 168 0.31 -1.59 -6.80
CA CYS A 168 1.48 -2.48 -6.76
C CYS A 168 1.54 -3.38 -5.51
N THR A 169 0.91 -2.92 -4.41
CA THR A 169 0.87 -3.63 -3.12
C THR A 169 0.07 -4.93 -3.15
N ILE A 170 -0.67 -5.19 -4.23
CA ILE A 170 -1.29 -6.50 -4.50
C ILE A 170 -0.20 -7.58 -4.55
N CYS A 171 0.86 -7.35 -5.32
CA CYS A 171 1.93 -8.30 -5.56
C CYS A 171 3.20 -8.01 -4.74
N HIS A 172 3.41 -6.78 -4.29
CA HIS A 172 4.62 -6.37 -3.56
C HIS A 172 4.29 -5.92 -2.13
N SER A 173 3.50 -6.73 -1.43
CA SER A 173 3.13 -6.43 -0.06
C SER A 173 4.36 -6.39 0.85
N GLY A 174 4.39 -5.40 1.75
CA GLY A 174 5.49 -5.22 2.68
C GLY A 174 6.76 -4.60 2.08
N GLY A 175 6.86 -4.30 0.78
CA GLY A 175 8.06 -3.67 0.17
C GLY A 175 8.11 -2.13 0.19
N GLY A 176 7.05 -1.49 0.72
CA GLY A 176 6.93 -0.03 0.76
C GLY A 176 7.92 0.65 1.72
N SER A 177 7.94 1.98 1.71
CA SER A 177 8.80 2.75 2.63
C SER A 177 8.50 2.40 4.10
N GLY A 178 9.53 2.24 4.93
CA GLY A 178 9.36 2.02 6.39
C GLY A 178 9.10 0.58 6.79
N THR A 179 9.19 -0.37 5.86
CA THR A 179 9.09 -1.79 6.14
C THR A 179 10.47 -2.43 6.26
N ALA A 180 10.54 -3.63 6.82
CA ALA A 180 11.80 -4.37 6.94
C ALA A 180 12.44 -4.74 5.59
N THR A 181 11.66 -4.82 4.51
CA THR A 181 12.16 -5.17 3.17
C THR A 181 12.38 -3.95 2.27
N HIS A 182 12.16 -2.73 2.78
CA HIS A 182 12.49 -1.51 2.05
C HIS A 182 14.00 -1.45 1.74
N GLY A 183 14.35 -1.22 0.47
CA GLY A 183 15.74 -1.22 0.01
C GLY A 183 16.31 -2.63 -0.31
N SER A 184 15.52 -3.69 -0.13
CA SER A 184 15.86 -5.03 -0.60
C SER A 184 15.30 -5.28 -2.01
N GLN A 185 15.71 -6.39 -2.64
CA GLN A 185 15.08 -6.84 -3.87
C GLN A 185 13.59 -7.13 -3.61
N LEU A 186 12.70 -6.35 -4.21
CA LEU A 186 11.26 -6.59 -4.12
C LEU A 186 10.93 -7.93 -4.79
N THR A 187 10.49 -8.88 -3.99
CA THR A 187 9.93 -10.14 -4.46
C THR A 187 8.41 -10.03 -4.54
N VAL A 188 7.78 -10.99 -5.22
CA VAL A 188 6.33 -11.14 -5.15
C VAL A 188 5.96 -11.65 -3.76
N ALA A 189 5.11 -10.91 -3.06
CA ALA A 189 4.53 -11.21 -1.77
C ALA A 189 3.08 -10.70 -1.74
N PHE A 190 2.12 -11.58 -1.53
CA PHE A 190 0.70 -11.25 -1.52
C PHE A 190 0.17 -11.03 -0.10
N ARG A 191 -0.89 -10.21 0.01
CA ARG A 191 -1.70 -10.14 1.24
C ARG A 191 -2.61 -11.38 1.33
N SER A 192 -2.95 -11.77 2.56
CA SER A 192 -3.86 -12.91 2.81
C SER A 192 -5.27 -12.74 2.22
N THR A 193 -5.68 -11.51 1.90
CA THR A 193 -6.93 -11.23 1.18
C THR A 193 -7.00 -11.87 -0.21
N TYR A 194 -5.84 -12.21 -0.80
CA TYR A 194 -5.74 -12.87 -2.10
C TYR A 194 -5.54 -14.38 -1.99
N ASN A 195 -5.68 -14.97 -0.80
CA ASN A 195 -5.63 -16.42 -0.62
C ASN A 195 -6.76 -17.08 -1.40
N GLU A 196 -6.44 -18.15 -2.13
CA GLU A 196 -7.41 -18.99 -2.82
C GLU A 196 -7.84 -20.15 -1.92
N ASN A 197 -9.13 -20.23 -1.58
CA ASN A 197 -9.74 -21.32 -0.81
C ASN A 197 -8.87 -21.87 0.35
N GLY A 198 -8.37 -20.97 1.22
CA GLY A 198 -7.51 -21.34 2.35
C GLY A 198 -6.04 -21.64 2.02
N VAL A 199 -5.64 -21.62 0.75
CA VAL A 199 -4.25 -21.71 0.29
C VAL A 199 -3.59 -20.34 0.37
N ILE A 200 -2.37 -20.30 0.89
CA ILE A 200 -1.60 -19.06 1.00
C ILE A 200 -1.21 -18.56 -0.39
N ALA A 201 -1.61 -17.32 -0.69
CA ALA A 201 -1.26 -16.63 -1.92
C ALA A 201 0.25 -16.49 -2.05
N SER A 202 0.81 -17.18 -3.05
CA SER A 202 2.24 -17.22 -3.28
C SER A 202 2.54 -17.60 -4.73
N ARG A 203 3.76 -17.28 -5.18
CA ARG A 203 4.33 -17.86 -6.40
C ARG A 203 4.99 -19.18 -6.02
N ALA A 204 4.46 -20.29 -6.53
CA ALA A 204 5.00 -21.61 -6.30
C ALA A 204 6.39 -21.78 -6.96
N THR A 205 7.14 -22.81 -6.54
CA THR A 205 8.50 -23.10 -7.05
C THR A 205 8.52 -23.41 -8.54
N ASN A 206 7.46 -24.03 -9.07
CA ASN A 206 7.24 -24.24 -10.50
C ASN A 206 6.78 -22.97 -11.24
N GLY A 207 6.69 -21.83 -10.55
CA GLY A 207 6.32 -20.53 -11.09
C GLY A 207 4.81 -20.32 -11.27
N THR A 208 3.95 -21.22 -10.80
CA THR A 208 2.49 -21.02 -10.87
C THR A 208 1.98 -20.13 -9.74
N CYS A 209 0.76 -19.62 -9.90
CA CYS A 209 0.09 -18.76 -8.93
C CYS A 209 -1.24 -19.35 -8.45
N SER A 210 -1.38 -20.68 -8.46
CA SER A 210 -2.61 -21.40 -8.13
C SER A 210 -3.15 -21.16 -6.72
N GLY A 211 -2.33 -20.67 -5.79
CA GLY A 211 -2.76 -20.26 -4.45
C GLY A 211 -3.27 -18.82 -4.37
N VAL A 212 -3.22 -18.05 -5.46
CA VAL A 212 -3.65 -16.65 -5.54
C VAL A 212 -5.04 -16.60 -6.15
N SER A 213 -6.00 -15.91 -5.53
CA SER A 213 -7.41 -15.92 -5.93
C SER A 213 -7.68 -15.54 -7.39
N CYS A 214 -6.86 -14.64 -7.96
CA CYS A 214 -6.98 -14.24 -9.37
C CYS A 214 -6.56 -15.35 -10.36
N HIS A 215 -5.71 -16.26 -9.90
CA HIS A 215 -5.12 -17.37 -10.64
C HIS A 215 -5.44 -18.71 -9.97
N GLY A 216 -6.48 -18.71 -9.16
CA GLY A 216 -6.77 -19.74 -8.19
C GLY A 216 -7.64 -20.84 -8.77
N GLY A 217 -7.65 -21.97 -8.08
CA GLY A 217 -8.68 -23.00 -8.25
C GLY A 217 -8.44 -24.07 -9.29
N VAL A 218 -7.49 -23.82 -10.19
CA VAL A 218 -6.88 -24.84 -11.05
C VAL A 218 -5.38 -24.62 -11.11
N THR A 219 -4.68 -25.55 -11.76
CA THR A 219 -3.26 -25.37 -12.04
C THR A 219 -3.10 -24.26 -13.08
N THR A 220 -2.58 -23.11 -12.67
CA THR A 220 -2.30 -22.02 -13.61
C THR A 220 -1.02 -22.28 -14.38
N PRO A 221 -0.91 -21.76 -15.62
CA PRO A 221 0.35 -21.78 -16.34
C PRO A 221 1.48 -21.09 -15.55
N ALA A 222 2.71 -21.51 -15.79
CA ALA A 222 3.87 -20.88 -15.17
C ALA A 222 3.95 -19.38 -15.55
N TRP A 223 4.17 -18.52 -14.56
CA TRP A 223 4.17 -17.07 -14.72
C TRP A 223 5.08 -16.54 -15.83
N SER A 224 6.26 -17.12 -16.05
CA SER A 224 7.24 -16.58 -17.01
C SER A 224 7.02 -17.02 -18.46
N ALA A 225 6.30 -18.12 -18.70
CA ALA A 225 6.18 -18.74 -20.01
C ALA A 225 4.73 -19.00 -20.45
N GLY A 226 3.84 -19.15 -19.48
CA GLY A 226 2.43 -19.40 -19.67
C GLY A 226 1.68 -18.22 -20.29
N ARG A 227 0.51 -18.53 -20.85
CA ARG A 227 -0.40 -17.55 -21.43
C ARG A 227 -1.81 -17.89 -20.98
N ILE A 228 -2.56 -16.86 -20.61
CA ILE A 228 -4.00 -16.92 -20.38
C ILE A 228 -4.60 -15.84 -21.26
N ASN A 229 -5.52 -16.21 -22.14
CA ASN A 229 -6.40 -15.26 -22.78
C ASN A 229 -7.67 -15.14 -21.93
N VAL A 230 -7.73 -14.09 -21.11
CA VAL A 230 -8.88 -13.82 -20.23
C VAL A 230 -10.21 -13.67 -20.98
N SER A 231 -10.18 -13.44 -22.29
CA SER A 231 -11.39 -13.36 -23.11
C SER A 231 -11.91 -14.72 -23.60
N THR A 232 -11.14 -15.80 -23.51
CA THR A 232 -11.57 -17.11 -24.06
C THR A 232 -11.33 -18.27 -23.10
N ASP A 233 -10.32 -18.18 -22.25
CA ASP A 233 -9.83 -19.30 -21.45
C ASP A 233 -10.52 -19.36 -20.09
N CYS A 234 -11.85 -19.21 -20.07
CA CYS A 234 -12.64 -19.09 -18.86
C CYS A 234 -12.40 -20.26 -17.88
N SER A 235 -12.20 -21.47 -18.40
CA SER A 235 -11.98 -22.69 -17.61
C SER A 235 -10.61 -22.78 -16.95
N ILE A 236 -9.68 -21.86 -17.24
CA ILE A 236 -8.41 -21.72 -16.51
C ILE A 236 -8.61 -21.01 -15.17
N CYS A 237 -9.79 -20.43 -14.93
CA CYS A 237 -10.14 -19.81 -13.65
C CYS A 237 -11.41 -20.45 -13.08
N HIS A 238 -12.43 -20.66 -13.91
CA HIS A 238 -13.75 -21.10 -13.50
C HIS A 238 -13.93 -22.61 -13.72
N VAL A 239 -14.16 -23.35 -12.64
CA VAL A 239 -14.50 -24.79 -12.71
C VAL A 239 -15.85 -25.08 -12.07
N ASP A 240 -16.45 -26.21 -12.46
CA ASP A 240 -17.74 -26.65 -11.94
C ASP A 240 -17.68 -27.01 -10.44
N GLY A 241 -18.60 -26.41 -9.69
CA GLY A 241 -18.76 -26.55 -8.26
C GLY A 241 -19.76 -27.64 -7.83
N THR A 242 -20.09 -28.65 -8.63
CA THR A 242 -21.26 -29.53 -8.42
C THR A 242 -21.39 -30.40 -7.16
N ALA A 243 -20.44 -30.45 -6.22
CA ALA A 243 -20.66 -31.19 -4.95
C ALA A 243 -20.15 -30.47 -3.70
N LEU A 244 -21.02 -30.30 -2.71
CA LEU A 244 -20.71 -29.83 -1.35
C LEU A 244 -19.64 -30.70 -0.67
N PRO A 245 -18.81 -30.13 0.23
CA PRO A 245 -18.99 -28.83 0.88
C PRO A 245 -18.12 -27.70 0.29
N ALA A 246 -18.61 -26.47 0.48
CA ALA A 246 -18.06 -25.20 -0.01
C ALA A 246 -16.58 -24.93 0.32
N ALA A 247 -15.97 -25.66 1.27
CA ALA A 247 -14.58 -25.48 1.71
C ALA A 247 -13.51 -26.05 0.74
N THR A 248 -13.91 -26.71 -0.35
CA THR A 248 -12.99 -27.30 -1.33
C THR A 248 -13.07 -26.65 -2.71
N LYS A 249 -13.86 -25.57 -2.85
CA LYS A 249 -14.10 -24.93 -4.14
C LYS A 249 -13.30 -23.65 -4.29
N PRO A 250 -12.80 -23.38 -5.50
CA PRO A 250 -12.27 -22.08 -5.83
C PRO A 250 -13.32 -20.98 -5.61
N TYR A 251 -12.90 -19.81 -5.13
CA TYR A 251 -13.82 -18.69 -4.93
C TYR A 251 -14.47 -18.18 -6.22
N ASN A 252 -13.80 -18.39 -7.35
CA ASN A 252 -14.27 -18.02 -8.68
C ASN A 252 -15.08 -19.14 -9.38
N SER A 253 -15.38 -20.27 -8.74
CA SER A 253 -16.14 -21.36 -9.37
C SER A 253 -17.64 -21.05 -9.56
N PHE A 254 -18.22 -21.55 -10.65
CA PHE A 254 -19.67 -21.57 -10.84
C PHE A 254 -20.28 -22.80 -10.16
N TYR A 255 -21.43 -22.66 -9.52
CA TYR A 255 -22.06 -23.76 -8.76
C TYR A 255 -23.60 -23.78 -8.82
N SER A 256 -24.23 -22.84 -9.54
CA SER A 256 -25.68 -22.68 -9.60
C SER A 256 -26.23 -22.89 -11.01
N GLY A 257 -27.55 -23.02 -11.13
CA GLY A 257 -28.22 -23.24 -12.41
C GLY A 257 -27.81 -24.56 -13.08
N GLN A 258 -27.94 -24.60 -14.41
CA GLN A 258 -27.61 -25.77 -15.22
C GLN A 258 -26.22 -25.65 -15.86
N HIS A 259 -25.25 -25.00 -15.21
CA HIS A 259 -23.91 -24.79 -15.80
C HIS A 259 -23.21 -26.11 -16.16
N THR A 260 -23.33 -27.15 -15.34
CA THR A 260 -22.77 -28.48 -15.66
C THR A 260 -23.33 -29.03 -16.96
N LEU A 261 -24.64 -28.92 -17.19
CA LEU A 261 -25.25 -29.36 -18.43
C LEU A 261 -24.68 -28.59 -19.63
N HIS A 262 -24.66 -27.26 -19.55
CA HIS A 262 -24.27 -26.43 -20.70
C HIS A 262 -22.75 -26.42 -20.92
N ALA A 263 -21.98 -26.09 -19.89
CA ALA A 263 -20.53 -25.90 -19.99
C ALA A 263 -19.73 -27.21 -19.97
N ILE A 264 -20.23 -28.27 -19.33
CA ILE A 264 -19.52 -29.56 -19.21
C ILE A 264 -20.10 -30.60 -20.16
N THR A 265 -21.39 -30.93 -20.04
CA THR A 265 -22.00 -32.01 -20.84
C THR A 265 -22.06 -31.66 -22.33
N TYR A 266 -22.42 -30.43 -22.66
CA TYR A 266 -22.52 -29.97 -24.06
C TYR A 266 -21.34 -29.09 -24.50
N ALA A 267 -20.37 -28.81 -23.61
CA ALA A 267 -19.19 -27.99 -23.89
C ALA A 267 -19.49 -26.63 -24.56
N ILE A 268 -20.61 -26.00 -24.18
CA ILE A 268 -21.02 -24.70 -24.71
C ILE A 268 -20.08 -23.61 -24.16
N PRO A 269 -19.46 -22.78 -25.03
CA PRO A 269 -18.58 -21.71 -24.58
C PRO A 269 -19.30 -20.71 -23.66
N CYS A 270 -18.66 -20.29 -22.58
CA CYS A 270 -19.24 -19.32 -21.63
C CYS A 270 -19.65 -18.02 -22.32
N ARG A 271 -18.85 -17.56 -23.30
CA ARG A 271 -19.07 -16.32 -24.07
C ARG A 271 -20.28 -16.35 -24.97
N ASP A 272 -20.76 -17.54 -25.26
CA ASP A 272 -21.99 -17.65 -25.99
C ASP A 272 -23.07 -17.05 -25.03
N CYS A 273 -23.14 -17.45 -23.75
CA CYS A 273 -24.21 -16.98 -22.86
C CYS A 273 -23.88 -15.61 -22.26
N HIS A 274 -22.60 -15.36 -21.98
CA HIS A 274 -22.14 -14.26 -21.17
C HIS A 274 -21.37 -13.23 -21.99
N ASN A 275 -21.65 -11.95 -21.76
CA ASN A 275 -20.92 -10.82 -22.29
C ASN A 275 -20.04 -10.18 -21.22
N MET A 276 -18.73 -10.43 -21.31
CA MET A 276 -17.73 -9.89 -20.37
C MET A 276 -17.50 -8.38 -20.49
N SER A 277 -18.03 -7.73 -21.54
CA SER A 277 -17.96 -6.28 -21.71
C SER A 277 -19.04 -5.53 -20.93
N ILE A 278 -19.98 -6.23 -20.29
CA ILE A 278 -21.01 -5.59 -19.47
C ILE A 278 -20.40 -5.00 -18.21
N THR A 279 -20.77 -3.75 -17.94
CA THR A 279 -20.47 -3.05 -16.71
C THR A 279 -21.76 -2.55 -16.06
N SER A 280 -21.89 -2.65 -14.73
CA SER A 280 -23.05 -2.14 -13.99
C SER A 280 -22.61 -1.54 -12.66
N GLY A 281 -23.16 -0.37 -12.30
CA GLY A 281 -22.84 0.30 -11.04
C GLY A 281 -21.35 0.64 -10.87
N GLY A 282 -20.61 0.81 -11.97
CA GLY A 282 -19.15 1.02 -11.94
C GLY A 282 -18.32 -0.26 -11.88
N ASN A 283 -18.95 -1.43 -11.79
CA ASN A 283 -18.28 -2.72 -11.74
C ASN A 283 -18.18 -3.38 -13.11
N SER A 284 -17.12 -4.17 -13.29
CA SER A 284 -16.84 -5.04 -14.44
C SER A 284 -16.34 -6.40 -13.94
N HIS A 285 -16.05 -7.33 -14.85
CA HIS A 285 -15.50 -8.64 -14.47
C HIS A 285 -14.19 -8.56 -13.63
N PHE A 286 -13.42 -7.48 -13.72
CA PHE A 286 -12.14 -7.30 -13.00
C PHE A 286 -12.13 -6.12 -12.01
N SER A 287 -13.29 -5.60 -11.60
CA SER A 287 -13.34 -4.37 -10.80
C SER A 287 -13.05 -4.55 -9.30
N ASN A 288 -13.16 -5.76 -8.75
CA ASN A 288 -12.94 -6.02 -7.32
C ASN A 288 -12.31 -7.39 -7.06
N LEU A 289 -11.02 -7.50 -7.34
CA LEU A 289 -10.23 -8.73 -7.13
C LEU A 289 -9.81 -8.96 -5.66
N SER A 290 -10.11 -8.02 -4.77
CA SER A 290 -9.72 -8.09 -3.35
C SER A 290 -10.72 -8.80 -2.45
N THR A 291 -11.87 -9.21 -2.99
CA THR A 291 -12.92 -9.92 -2.24
C THR A 291 -13.34 -11.18 -2.95
N HIS A 292 -13.90 -12.14 -2.21
CA HIS A 292 -14.49 -13.35 -2.79
C HIS A 292 -15.93 -13.16 -3.30
N SER A 293 -16.48 -11.95 -3.12
CA SER A 293 -17.79 -11.59 -3.66
C SER A 293 -17.70 -11.30 -5.14
N LEU A 294 -18.70 -11.77 -5.90
CA LEU A 294 -18.82 -11.44 -7.31
C LEU A 294 -18.92 -9.92 -7.50
N GLU A 295 -18.12 -9.41 -8.43
CA GLU A 295 -18.00 -7.98 -8.73
C GLU A 295 -19.25 -7.45 -9.42
N LEU A 296 -19.93 -8.32 -10.17
CA LEU A 296 -21.16 -8.06 -10.90
C LEU A 296 -22.10 -9.25 -10.72
N ALA A 297 -23.41 -8.98 -10.60
CA ALA A 297 -24.41 -10.06 -10.61
C ALA A 297 -24.31 -10.83 -11.95
N PRO A 298 -24.02 -12.15 -11.95
CA PRO A 298 -23.77 -12.91 -13.17
C PRO A 298 -24.93 -12.85 -14.18
N ALA A 299 -26.16 -12.78 -13.69
CA ALA A 299 -27.35 -12.63 -14.53
C ALA A 299 -27.31 -11.39 -15.44
N LEU A 300 -26.65 -10.30 -15.02
CA LEU A 300 -26.52 -9.08 -15.83
C LEU A 300 -25.58 -9.27 -17.03
N THR A 301 -24.71 -10.26 -16.97
CA THR A 301 -23.81 -10.60 -18.08
C THR A 301 -24.47 -11.51 -19.09
N ILE A 302 -25.63 -12.10 -18.78
CA ILE A 302 -26.35 -12.96 -19.73
C ILE A 302 -26.78 -12.10 -20.92
N ARG A 303 -26.46 -12.59 -22.11
CA ARG A 303 -26.81 -11.97 -23.37
C ARG A 303 -28.34 -11.87 -23.53
N PRO A 304 -28.87 -10.74 -24.02
CA PRO A 304 -30.31 -10.59 -24.29
C PRO A 304 -30.87 -11.69 -25.19
N GLU A 305 -30.07 -12.20 -26.12
CA GLU A 305 -30.43 -13.25 -27.09
C GLU A 305 -30.74 -14.61 -26.42
N VAL A 306 -30.27 -14.84 -25.21
CA VAL A 306 -30.59 -16.04 -24.42
C VAL A 306 -32.04 -15.98 -23.89
N VAL A 307 -32.61 -14.77 -23.77
CA VAL A 307 -33.96 -14.52 -23.22
C VAL A 307 -34.13 -15.23 -21.87
N TYR A 308 -33.19 -14.95 -20.95
CA TYR A 308 -33.21 -15.53 -19.61
C TYR A 308 -34.23 -14.81 -18.72
N SER A 309 -35.14 -15.58 -18.13
CA SER A 309 -36.14 -15.11 -17.18
C SER A 309 -36.22 -16.06 -15.98
N GLY A 310 -35.68 -15.61 -14.84
CA GLY A 310 -35.92 -16.23 -13.53
C GLY A 310 -35.55 -17.71 -13.40
N GLY A 311 -34.53 -18.18 -14.13
CA GLY A 311 -34.09 -19.59 -14.09
C GLY A 311 -34.46 -20.40 -15.34
N SER A 312 -35.21 -19.81 -16.27
CA SER A 312 -35.53 -20.39 -17.58
C SER A 312 -34.94 -19.55 -18.71
N CYS A 313 -34.67 -20.18 -19.85
CA CYS A 313 -34.22 -19.54 -21.08
C CYS A 313 -35.18 -19.92 -22.21
N THR A 314 -35.60 -18.95 -23.01
CA THR A 314 -36.33 -19.20 -24.26
C THR A 314 -35.63 -18.47 -25.41
N PRO A 315 -34.43 -18.93 -25.81
CA PRO A 315 -33.73 -18.33 -26.94
C PRO A 315 -34.69 -18.31 -28.14
N GLY A 316 -34.79 -17.17 -28.81
CA GLY A 316 -35.62 -17.04 -30.00
C GLY A 316 -35.01 -17.80 -31.18
N THR A 317 -35.26 -17.29 -32.39
CA THR A 317 -34.69 -17.86 -33.62
C THR A 317 -33.17 -17.98 -33.55
N THR A 318 -32.64 -19.07 -34.08
CA THR A 318 -31.20 -19.29 -34.19
C THR A 318 -30.47 -18.04 -34.73
N PRO A 319 -29.51 -17.49 -33.96
CA PRO A 319 -28.80 -16.29 -34.40
C PRO A 319 -27.98 -16.61 -35.68
N PRO A 320 -27.61 -15.59 -36.49
CA PRO A 320 -26.91 -15.81 -37.74
C PRO A 320 -25.69 -16.74 -37.57
N ALA A 321 -25.43 -17.61 -38.56
CA ALA A 321 -24.31 -18.54 -38.51
C ALA A 321 -23.02 -17.84 -38.07
N ASN A 322 -22.28 -18.46 -37.13
CA ASN A 322 -21.05 -17.95 -36.51
C ASN A 322 -21.19 -16.80 -35.51
N THR A 323 -22.40 -16.48 -35.02
CA THR A 323 -22.56 -15.52 -33.91
C THR A 323 -22.65 -16.22 -32.54
N PHE A 324 -23.55 -17.19 -32.33
CA PHE A 324 -23.73 -17.94 -31.08
C PHE A 324 -24.39 -19.31 -31.29
N VAL A 325 -24.27 -20.26 -30.34
CA VAL A 325 -24.74 -21.67 -30.51
C VAL A 325 -26.14 -21.96 -29.91
N PHE A 326 -26.78 -21.03 -29.18
CA PHE A 326 -27.99 -21.31 -28.37
C PHE A 326 -29.24 -21.76 -29.11
N GLY A 327 -29.44 -21.29 -30.34
CA GLY A 327 -30.70 -21.52 -31.06
C GLY A 327 -30.93 -22.97 -31.45
N HIS A 328 -29.88 -23.78 -31.53
CA HIS A 328 -30.01 -25.14 -32.05
C HIS A 328 -30.54 -26.14 -31.00
N CYS A 329 -30.31 -25.88 -29.72
CA CYS A 329 -30.69 -26.80 -28.66
C CYS A 329 -32.13 -26.54 -28.19
N HIS A 330 -32.46 -25.31 -27.77
CA HIS A 330 -33.72 -25.06 -27.05
C HIS A 330 -35.01 -25.27 -27.86
N GLU A 331 -34.93 -25.39 -29.19
CA GLU A 331 -36.04 -25.73 -30.08
C GLU A 331 -36.26 -27.25 -30.24
N THR A 332 -35.31 -28.11 -29.84
CA THR A 332 -35.28 -29.55 -30.22
C THR A 332 -35.46 -30.56 -29.09
N LYS A 333 -35.43 -30.14 -27.81
CA LYS A 333 -35.82 -31.01 -26.69
C LYS A 333 -36.74 -30.29 -25.69
N PRO A 334 -37.66 -31.01 -25.03
CA PRO A 334 -38.39 -30.47 -23.88
C PRO A 334 -37.45 -30.45 -22.67
N TRP A 335 -37.23 -29.27 -22.08
CA TRP A 335 -36.48 -29.05 -20.84
C TRP A 335 -37.39 -28.44 -19.80
#